data_AF-A0A1F9WDL2-F1
#
_entry.id   AF-A0A1F9WDL2-F1
#
_cell.length_a   1.000
_cell.length_b   1.000
_cell.length_c   1.000
_cell.angle_alpha   90.00
_cell.angle_beta   90.00
_cell.angle_gamma   90.00
#
_symmetry.space_group_name_H-M   'P 1'
#
loop_
_entity.id
_entity.type
_entity.pdbx_description
1 polymer ?
#
loop_
_entity_poly.entity_id
_entity_poly.type
_entity_poly.pdbx_seq_one_letter_code
_entity_poly.pdbx_strand_id
1 'polypeptide(L)'
;MKFLEKMLHDDRMIMYNAGDFSNVTDELVAAVNWPKDVPMLSFSFEPFAPAGGCVKHKLKNNYVIRYMYGAKTGTLKPVGREMKASPIVARAPRNNKEALSITKTTLCADPAAKQKQKGPAYRKELRRYLGMVSKGKVKSVLLFKNGRNVGIASMIDSVRLDGKKASTFTWSWIDKRLSRAEYDDAMFKATKWAKNTAQPFMASANFDYNKEAQKIDSRFGLKPYRIFFAHKGK
;
A
#
# COMPACT_ATOMS: atom_id res chain seq x y z
N MET A 1 -23.58 -11.31 -20.27
CA MET A 1 -22.62 -10.97 -19.19
C MET A 1 -21.66 -12.15 -19.05
N LYS A 2 -20.34 -11.96 -19.21
CA LYS A 2 -19.39 -13.06 -18.91
C LYS A 2 -19.54 -13.42 -17.42
N PHE A 3 -19.75 -14.69 -17.10
CA PHE A 3 -19.82 -15.14 -15.73
C PHE A 3 -18.55 -14.72 -14.98
N LEU A 4 -18.69 -13.88 -13.96
CA LEU A 4 -17.60 -13.57 -13.05
C LEU A 4 -17.39 -14.76 -12.13
N GLU A 5 -16.19 -15.33 -12.14
CA GLU A 5 -15.82 -16.36 -11.19
C GLU A 5 -15.66 -15.72 -9.81
N LYS A 6 -16.51 -16.13 -8.85
CA LYS A 6 -16.40 -15.70 -7.45
C LYS A 6 -15.24 -16.44 -6.81
N MET A 7 -14.20 -15.71 -6.42
CA MET A 7 -12.96 -16.26 -5.86
C MET A 7 -13.01 -16.40 -4.34
N LEU A 8 -13.71 -15.49 -3.65
CA LEU A 8 -13.77 -15.47 -2.19
C LEU A 8 -15.09 -14.83 -1.71
N HIS A 9 -15.61 -15.37 -0.62
CA HIS A 9 -16.62 -14.73 0.21
C HIS A 9 -16.21 -14.88 1.68
N ASP A 10 -15.93 -13.78 2.36
CA ASP A 10 -15.86 -13.75 3.83
C ASP A 10 -16.61 -12.52 4.35
N ASP A 11 -16.79 -12.43 5.67
CA ASP A 11 -17.51 -11.34 6.34
C ASP A 11 -16.90 -9.94 6.07
N ARG A 12 -15.73 -9.86 5.45
CA ARG A 12 -14.98 -8.61 5.20
C ARG A 12 -14.95 -8.24 3.73
N MET A 13 -15.04 -9.22 2.83
CA MET A 13 -14.84 -9.00 1.41
C MET A 13 -15.51 -10.06 0.52
N ILE A 14 -16.10 -9.59 -0.57
CA ILE A 14 -16.39 -10.43 -1.75
C ILE A 14 -15.33 -10.16 -2.81
N MET A 15 -14.82 -11.23 -3.42
CA MET A 15 -13.87 -11.14 -4.52
C MET A 15 -14.33 -11.88 -5.76
N TYR A 16 -14.16 -11.22 -6.90
CA TYR A 16 -14.36 -11.78 -8.24
C TYR A 16 -13.09 -11.72 -9.07
N ASN A 17 -12.99 -12.57 -10.09
CA ASN A 17 -12.00 -12.46 -11.14
C ASN A 17 -12.61 -11.72 -12.35
N ALA A 18 -12.06 -10.56 -12.70
CA ALA A 18 -12.46 -9.80 -13.89
C ALA A 18 -11.68 -10.20 -15.14
N GLY A 19 -10.60 -10.98 -15.00
CA GLY A 19 -9.66 -11.34 -16.07
C GLY A 19 -8.79 -10.16 -16.50
N ASP A 20 -9.41 -9.09 -16.99
CA ASP A 20 -8.75 -7.87 -17.46
C ASP A 20 -9.27 -6.64 -16.69
N PHE A 21 -8.39 -5.65 -16.47
CA PHE A 21 -8.77 -4.41 -15.78
C PHE A 21 -9.84 -3.61 -16.52
N SER A 22 -9.84 -3.63 -17.86
CA SER A 22 -10.83 -2.94 -18.70
C SER A 22 -12.26 -3.44 -18.49
N ASN A 23 -12.43 -4.66 -17.98
CA ASN A 23 -13.75 -5.20 -17.64
C ASN A 23 -14.30 -4.62 -16.34
N VAL A 24 -13.47 -3.99 -15.50
CA VAL A 24 -13.94 -3.38 -14.25
C VAL A 24 -14.59 -2.03 -14.57
N THR A 25 -15.90 -2.05 -14.78
CA THR A 25 -16.72 -0.86 -15.07
C THR A 25 -17.75 -0.59 -13.96
N ASP A 26 -18.41 0.58 -14.02
CA ASP A 26 -19.47 0.91 -13.07
C ASP A 26 -20.67 -0.04 -13.19
N GLU A 27 -21.00 -0.47 -14.41
CA GLU A 27 -22.05 -1.45 -14.69
C GLU A 27 -21.72 -2.78 -14.05
N LEU A 28 -20.47 -3.23 -14.12
CA LEU A 28 -20.03 -4.45 -13.47
C LEU A 28 -20.16 -4.36 -11.94
N VAL A 29 -19.69 -3.26 -11.35
CA VAL A 29 -19.77 -3.04 -9.91
C VAL A 29 -21.22 -2.99 -9.43
N ALA A 30 -22.14 -2.44 -10.23
CA ALA A 30 -23.57 -2.41 -9.92
C ALA A 30 -24.27 -3.77 -10.13
N ALA A 31 -23.80 -4.59 -11.08
CA ALA A 31 -24.41 -5.87 -11.42
C ALA A 31 -24.04 -7.00 -10.44
N VAL A 32 -22.90 -6.91 -9.75
CA VAL A 32 -22.52 -7.91 -8.75
C VAL A 32 -23.36 -7.76 -7.49
N ASN A 33 -23.80 -8.89 -6.93
CA ASN A 33 -24.45 -8.89 -5.62
C ASN A 33 -23.40 -8.60 -4.53
N TRP A 34 -23.27 -7.33 -4.16
CA TRP A 34 -22.46 -6.84 -3.05
C TRP A 34 -23.39 -6.47 -1.87
N PRO A 35 -23.53 -7.37 -0.87
CA PRO A 35 -24.36 -7.11 0.30
C PRO A 35 -23.86 -5.91 1.10
N LYS A 36 -24.79 -5.11 1.63
CA LYS A 36 -24.50 -3.86 2.36
C LYS A 36 -23.69 -4.08 3.64
N ASP A 37 -23.78 -5.27 4.21
CA ASP A 37 -23.08 -5.71 5.42
C ASP A 37 -21.65 -6.17 5.14
N VAL A 38 -21.31 -6.49 3.89
CA VAL A 38 -19.93 -6.83 3.51
C VAL A 38 -19.15 -5.54 3.21
N PRO A 39 -18.10 -5.20 3.98
CA PRO A 39 -17.42 -3.90 3.87
C PRO A 39 -16.72 -3.62 2.54
N MET A 40 -16.34 -4.65 1.79
CA MET A 40 -15.45 -4.51 0.65
C MET A 40 -15.85 -5.42 -0.52
N LEU A 41 -15.76 -4.86 -1.72
CA LEU A 41 -15.82 -5.60 -2.97
C LEU A 41 -14.46 -5.52 -3.65
N SER A 42 -14.00 -6.62 -4.23
CA SER A 42 -12.71 -6.70 -4.91
C SER A 42 -12.82 -7.39 -6.26
N PHE A 43 -12.06 -6.91 -7.22
CA PHE A 43 -11.85 -7.58 -8.50
C PHE A 43 -10.37 -7.81 -8.72
N SER A 44 -9.97 -9.06 -8.94
CA SER A 44 -8.62 -9.40 -9.42
C SER A 44 -8.60 -9.42 -10.95
N PHE A 45 -7.45 -9.11 -11.52
CA PHE A 45 -7.23 -9.06 -12.98
C PHE A 45 -5.75 -9.32 -13.28
N GLU A 46 -5.44 -9.61 -14.55
CA GLU A 46 -4.08 -9.82 -15.01
C GLU A 46 -3.19 -8.59 -14.73
N PRO A 47 -1.97 -8.78 -14.19
CA PRO A 47 -1.09 -7.66 -13.87
C PRO A 47 -0.66 -6.88 -15.12
N PHE A 48 -0.90 -5.57 -15.14
CA PHE A 48 -0.55 -4.71 -16.29
C PHE A 48 0.43 -3.59 -15.92
N ALA A 49 1.01 -2.89 -16.90
CA ALA A 49 1.85 -1.73 -16.68
C ALA A 49 1.06 -0.45 -16.96
N PRO A 50 0.66 0.34 -15.95
CA PRO A 50 -0.13 1.54 -16.19
C PRO A 50 0.69 2.63 -16.89
N ALA A 51 0.10 3.27 -17.90
CA ALA A 51 0.72 4.41 -18.58
C ALA A 51 1.01 5.55 -17.59
N GLY A 52 2.26 6.02 -17.56
CA GLY A 52 2.71 7.04 -16.60
C GLY A 52 2.85 6.56 -15.15
N GLY A 53 2.78 5.25 -14.90
CA GLY A 53 3.04 4.63 -13.60
C GLY A 53 1.91 4.73 -12.58
N CYS A 54 0.69 5.08 -12.97
CA CYS A 54 -0.47 5.11 -12.07
C CYS A 54 -1.74 4.71 -12.79
N VAL A 55 -2.67 4.04 -12.11
CA VAL A 55 -3.91 3.58 -12.73
C VAL A 55 -4.79 4.78 -13.07
N LYS A 56 -5.34 4.75 -14.28
CA LYS A 56 -6.37 5.68 -14.77
C LYS A 56 -7.63 4.87 -15.04
N HIS A 57 -8.78 5.40 -14.64
CA HIS A 57 -10.09 4.75 -14.81
C HIS A 57 -11.21 5.79 -14.95
N LYS A 58 -12.37 5.33 -15.41
CA LYS A 58 -13.61 6.13 -15.49
C LYS A 58 -14.65 5.79 -14.40
N LEU A 59 -14.32 4.86 -13.50
CA LEU A 59 -15.22 4.44 -12.41
C LEU A 59 -15.71 5.65 -11.59
N LYS A 60 -17.00 5.64 -11.26
CA LYS A 60 -17.64 6.65 -10.43
C LYS A 60 -16.96 6.73 -9.06
N ASN A 61 -16.87 7.95 -8.57
CA ASN A 61 -16.32 8.26 -7.26
C ASN A 61 -17.30 7.97 -6.11
N ASN A 62 -18.29 7.09 -6.26
CA ASN A 62 -19.23 6.74 -5.18
C ASN A 62 -18.59 5.82 -4.13
N TYR A 63 -17.39 5.30 -4.43
CA TYR A 63 -16.65 4.37 -3.59
C TYR A 63 -15.31 4.94 -3.18
N VAL A 64 -14.76 4.42 -2.08
CA VAL A 64 -13.34 4.55 -1.78
C VAL A 64 -12.61 3.46 -2.54
N ILE A 65 -11.79 3.86 -3.53
CA ILE A 65 -11.10 2.94 -4.43
C ILE A 65 -9.63 2.80 -4.01
N ARG A 66 -9.14 1.55 -4.02
CA ARG A 66 -7.72 1.21 -3.83
C ARG A 66 -7.26 0.19 -4.85
N TYR A 67 -5.98 0.28 -5.19
CA TYR A 67 -5.30 -0.67 -6.06
C TYR A 67 -4.29 -1.47 -5.25
N MET A 68 -4.31 -2.79 -5.44
CA MET A 68 -3.21 -3.66 -5.01
C MET A 68 -2.22 -3.81 -6.15
N TYR A 69 -0.98 -3.46 -5.86
CA TYR A 69 0.18 -3.67 -6.70
C TYR A 69 0.96 -4.87 -6.16
N GLY A 70 1.55 -5.68 -7.04
CA GLY A 70 2.32 -6.86 -6.62
C GLY A 70 3.32 -7.34 -7.66
N ALA A 71 4.33 -8.07 -7.18
CA ALA A 71 5.30 -8.79 -8.02
C ALA A 71 6.04 -9.87 -7.20
N LYS A 72 6.86 -10.67 -7.90
CA LYS A 72 7.88 -11.51 -7.26
C LYS A 72 8.97 -10.61 -6.69
N THR A 73 9.40 -10.83 -5.46
CA THR A 73 10.36 -9.95 -4.78
C THR A 73 11.72 -9.90 -5.49
N GLY A 74 12.15 -11.02 -6.07
CA GLY A 74 13.40 -11.09 -6.84
C GLY A 74 13.44 -10.16 -8.06
N THR A 75 12.28 -9.79 -8.62
CA THR A 75 12.21 -8.91 -9.81
C THR A 75 12.21 -7.42 -9.46
N LEU A 76 12.11 -7.07 -8.17
CA LEU A 76 12.01 -5.69 -7.72
C LEU A 76 13.35 -4.96 -7.84
N LYS A 77 13.29 -3.64 -8.09
CA LYS A 77 14.47 -2.77 -8.19
C LYS A 77 14.30 -1.59 -7.24
N PRO A 78 15.18 -1.43 -6.23
CA PRO A 78 15.09 -0.29 -5.31
C PRO A 78 14.93 1.05 -6.04
N VAL A 79 14.08 1.91 -5.51
CA VAL A 79 13.69 3.19 -6.10
C VAL A 79 14.55 4.30 -5.51
N GLY A 80 15.15 5.13 -6.35
CA GLY A 80 16.00 6.23 -5.91
C GLY A 80 17.45 5.99 -6.32
N ARG A 81 18.40 6.66 -5.65
CA ARG A 81 19.83 6.53 -5.93
C ARG A 81 20.59 6.47 -4.62
N GLU A 82 21.49 5.51 -4.49
CA GLU A 82 22.40 5.42 -3.36
C GLU A 82 23.35 6.62 -3.34
N MET A 83 23.55 7.21 -2.16
CA MET A 83 24.50 8.30 -1.96
C MET A 83 25.75 7.79 -1.23
N LYS A 84 26.93 7.95 -1.85
CA LYS A 84 28.22 7.45 -1.35
C LYS A 84 28.55 7.94 0.07
N ALA A 85 28.29 9.22 0.35
CA ALA A 85 28.46 9.83 1.66
C ALA A 85 27.10 10.25 2.23
N SER A 86 26.19 9.29 2.38
CA SER A 86 24.84 9.59 2.84
C SER A 86 24.81 9.98 4.32
N PRO A 87 24.18 11.10 4.70
CA PRO A 87 23.92 11.44 6.09
C PRO A 87 22.72 10.67 6.68
N ILE A 88 22.06 9.84 5.87
CA ILE A 88 20.86 9.08 6.26
C ILE A 88 21.26 7.67 6.69
N VAL A 89 21.01 7.37 7.96
CA VAL A 89 21.21 6.04 8.55
C VAL A 89 19.88 5.30 8.58
N ALA A 90 19.87 4.08 8.05
CA ALA A 90 18.74 3.16 8.15
C ALA A 90 18.98 2.15 9.28
N ARG A 91 18.01 1.99 10.18
CA ARG A 91 18.07 0.97 11.24
C ARG A 91 16.70 0.43 11.60
N ALA A 92 16.67 -0.77 12.18
CA ALA A 92 15.45 -1.28 12.81
C ALA A 92 15.07 -0.41 14.04
N PRO A 93 13.78 -0.34 14.40
CA PRO A 93 13.36 0.13 15.72
C PRO A 93 14.01 -0.72 16.82
N ARG A 94 14.39 -0.09 17.93
CA ARG A 94 14.92 -0.75 19.12
C ARG A 94 13.88 -1.66 19.78
N ASN A 95 12.61 -1.30 19.67
CA ASN A 95 11.47 -2.05 20.20
C ASN A 95 10.15 -1.54 19.58
N ASN A 96 9.06 -2.23 19.90
CA ASN A 96 7.72 -1.89 19.42
C ASN A 96 7.24 -0.51 19.90
N LYS A 97 7.70 -0.03 21.07
CA LYS A 97 7.34 1.30 21.59
C LYS A 97 7.93 2.40 20.71
N GLU A 98 9.20 2.27 20.31
CA GLU A 98 9.84 3.21 19.38
C GLU A 98 9.16 3.20 18.01
N ALA A 99 8.89 2.01 17.46
CA ALA A 99 8.19 1.87 16.19
C ALA A 99 6.82 2.57 16.23
N LEU A 100 6.04 2.33 17.29
CA LEU A 100 4.71 2.93 17.47
C LEU A 100 4.78 4.44 17.64
N SER A 101 5.72 4.95 18.43
CA SER A 101 5.92 6.39 18.65
C SER A 101 6.22 7.11 17.34
N ILE A 102 7.22 6.64 16.59
CA ILE A 102 7.60 7.25 15.30
C ILE A 102 6.47 7.14 14.28
N THR A 103 5.77 6.00 14.23
CA THR A 103 4.61 5.81 13.36
C THR A 103 3.53 6.86 13.64
N LYS A 104 3.23 7.13 14.92
CA LYS A 104 2.25 8.16 15.30
C LYS A 104 2.72 9.56 14.90
N THR A 105 3.98 9.91 15.18
CA THR A 105 4.50 11.25 14.89
C THR A 105 4.71 11.54 13.41
N THR A 106 4.75 10.50 12.55
CA THR A 106 4.96 10.66 11.10
C THR A 106 3.68 10.43 10.29
N LEU A 107 3.05 9.26 10.42
CA LEU A 107 1.92 8.85 9.58
C LEU A 107 0.57 9.35 10.10
N CYS A 108 0.47 9.69 11.38
CA CYS A 108 -0.75 10.19 12.00
C CYS A 108 -0.76 11.71 12.19
N ALA A 109 0.37 12.38 11.94
CA ALA A 109 0.55 13.83 12.12
C ALA A 109 -0.02 14.67 10.97
N ASP A 110 -1.06 14.18 10.30
CA ASP A 110 -1.69 14.93 9.22
C ASP A 110 -2.49 16.11 9.79
N PRO A 111 -2.39 17.31 9.18
CA PRO A 111 -3.24 18.45 9.51
C PRO A 111 -4.73 18.07 9.43
N ALA A 112 -5.58 18.66 10.26
CA ALA A 112 -7.01 18.34 10.34
C ALA A 112 -7.73 18.36 8.97
N ALA A 113 -7.32 19.27 8.06
CA ALA A 113 -7.83 19.34 6.69
C ALA A 113 -7.58 18.05 5.87
N LYS A 114 -6.42 17.41 6.02
CA LYS A 114 -6.11 16.11 5.38
C LYS A 114 -6.81 14.94 6.08
N GLN A 115 -7.05 15.06 7.39
CA GLN A 115 -7.80 14.05 8.14
C GLN A 115 -9.28 13.95 7.75
N LYS A 116 -9.90 15.07 7.33
CA LYS A 116 -11.28 15.08 6.79
C LYS A 116 -11.40 14.26 5.50
N GLN A 117 -10.37 14.28 4.64
CA GLN A 117 -10.35 13.54 3.37
C GLN A 117 -10.19 12.02 3.53
N LYS A 118 -9.69 11.57 4.68
CA LYS A 118 -9.36 10.17 4.94
C LYS A 118 -10.59 9.29 5.27
N GLY A 119 -11.70 9.88 5.73
CA GLY A 119 -12.95 9.15 6.01
C GLY A 119 -12.86 8.08 7.12
N PRO A 120 -14.01 7.47 7.52
CA PRO A 120 -14.06 6.47 8.60
C PRO A 120 -13.26 5.19 8.33
N ALA A 121 -13.27 4.70 7.08
CA ALA A 121 -12.57 3.48 6.69
C ALA A 121 -11.05 3.58 6.92
N TYR A 122 -10.42 4.69 6.53
CA TYR A 122 -9.00 4.93 6.80
C TYR A 122 -8.70 4.95 8.29
N ARG A 123 -9.56 5.57 9.11
CA ARG A 123 -9.36 5.64 10.57
C ARG A 123 -9.41 4.25 11.20
N LYS A 124 -10.33 3.39 10.76
CA LYS A 124 -10.43 1.99 11.20
C LYS A 124 -9.15 1.21 10.83
N GLU A 125 -8.65 1.40 9.62
CA GLU A 125 -7.41 0.76 9.16
C GLU A 125 -6.16 1.26 9.89
N LEU A 126 -6.06 2.57 10.11
CA LEU A 126 -4.97 3.17 10.89
C LEU A 126 -4.96 2.62 12.31
N ARG A 127 -6.12 2.55 12.98
CA ARG A 127 -6.23 1.97 14.33
C ARG A 127 -5.79 0.51 14.34
N ARG A 128 -6.22 -0.28 13.36
CA ARG A 128 -5.79 -1.69 13.20
C ARG A 128 -4.28 -1.77 12.99
N TYR A 129 -3.73 -0.93 12.13
CA TYR A 129 -2.29 -0.86 11.85
C TYR A 129 -1.48 -0.56 13.12
N LEU A 130 -1.84 0.48 13.86
CA LEU A 130 -1.18 0.84 15.12
C LEU A 130 -1.25 -0.32 16.15
N GLY A 131 -2.37 -1.03 16.21
CA GLY A 131 -2.50 -2.23 17.04
C GLY A 131 -1.63 -3.41 16.58
N MET A 132 -1.32 -3.51 15.29
CA MET A 132 -0.36 -4.50 14.78
C MET A 132 1.08 -4.10 15.12
N VAL A 133 1.42 -2.81 15.02
CA VAL A 133 2.75 -2.29 15.42
C VAL A 133 2.99 -2.56 16.91
N SER A 134 2.03 -2.26 17.78
CA SER A 134 2.18 -2.48 19.23
C SER A 134 2.39 -3.96 19.59
N LYS A 135 1.78 -4.87 18.82
CA LYS A 135 1.88 -6.33 18.99
C LYS A 135 3.09 -6.95 18.28
N GLY A 136 3.99 -6.15 17.70
CA GLY A 136 5.20 -6.66 17.02
C GLY A 136 4.92 -7.39 15.70
N LYS A 137 3.73 -7.19 15.09
CA LYS A 137 3.35 -7.84 13.83
C LYS A 137 3.80 -7.07 12.57
N VAL A 138 4.49 -5.95 12.76
CA VAL A 138 4.93 -5.05 11.69
C VAL A 138 6.45 -4.95 11.71
N LYS A 139 7.09 -5.37 10.62
CA LYS A 139 8.52 -5.12 10.37
C LYS A 139 8.67 -3.67 9.90
N SER A 140 9.65 -2.94 10.41
CA SER A 140 9.89 -1.55 10.00
C SER A 140 11.38 -1.25 9.88
N VAL A 141 11.72 -0.31 9.00
CA VAL A 141 13.00 0.39 8.99
C VAL A 141 12.74 1.87 9.25
N LEU A 142 13.58 2.46 10.08
CA LEU A 142 13.58 3.87 10.41
C LEU A 142 14.77 4.53 9.73
N LEU A 143 14.54 5.71 9.16
CA LEU A 143 15.56 6.52 8.51
C LEU A 143 15.85 7.74 9.38
N PHE A 144 17.12 8.00 9.68
CA PHE A 144 17.56 9.10 10.53
C PHE A 144 18.61 9.95 9.84
N LYS A 145 18.52 11.28 9.98
CA LYS A 145 19.55 12.25 9.61
C LYS A 145 19.88 13.08 10.84
N ASN A 146 21.14 13.10 11.27
CA ASN A 146 21.61 13.86 12.45
C ASN A 146 20.74 13.63 13.70
N GLY A 147 20.41 12.36 14.00
CA GLY A 147 19.57 11.99 15.15
C GLY A 147 18.05 12.23 14.98
N ARG A 148 17.62 12.93 13.93
CA ARG A 148 16.20 13.19 13.64
C ARG A 148 15.63 12.14 12.68
N ASN A 149 14.41 11.66 12.96
CA ASN A 149 13.69 10.78 12.04
C ASN A 149 13.28 11.54 10.77
N VAL A 150 13.65 10.99 9.60
CA VAL A 150 13.32 11.54 8.28
C VAL A 150 12.59 10.53 7.40
N GLY A 151 12.26 9.36 7.95
CA GLY A 151 11.45 8.38 7.25
C GLY A 151 11.16 7.13 8.07
N ILE A 152 10.10 6.45 7.66
CA ILE A 152 9.72 5.12 8.12
C ILE A 152 9.18 4.34 6.93
N ALA A 153 9.55 3.08 6.83
CA ALA A 153 8.95 2.16 5.89
C ALA A 153 8.59 0.87 6.62
N SER A 154 7.39 0.36 6.37
CA SER A 154 6.81 -0.72 7.15
C SER A 154 6.27 -1.85 6.26
N MET A 155 6.20 -3.04 6.84
CA MET A 155 5.88 -4.26 6.12
C MET A 155 5.17 -5.25 7.04
N ILE A 156 4.16 -5.92 6.50
CA ILE A 156 3.40 -6.96 7.19
C ILE A 156 3.47 -8.22 6.35
N ASP A 157 3.80 -9.35 6.96
CA ASP A 157 3.72 -10.64 6.27
C ASP A 157 2.26 -11.11 6.22
N SER A 158 1.88 -11.66 5.07
CA SER A 158 0.53 -12.08 4.73
C SER A 158 0.54 -13.35 3.91
N VAL A 159 -0.63 -13.93 3.69
CA VAL A 159 -0.81 -15.11 2.85
C VAL A 159 -1.65 -14.70 1.63
N ARG A 160 -1.19 -15.08 0.43
CA ARG A 160 -1.94 -14.90 -0.82
C ARG A 160 -3.14 -15.85 -0.87
N LEU A 161 -4.05 -15.63 -1.82
CA LEU A 161 -5.20 -16.53 -2.02
C LEU A 161 -4.78 -17.95 -2.37
N ASP A 162 -3.65 -18.11 -3.06
CA ASP A 162 -3.05 -19.40 -3.40
C ASP A 162 -2.25 -20.04 -2.23
N GLY A 163 -2.41 -19.52 -1.00
CA GLY A 163 -1.72 -20.02 0.19
C GLY A 163 -0.24 -19.63 0.29
N LYS A 164 0.34 -18.96 -0.73
CA LYS A 164 1.77 -18.63 -0.74
C LYS A 164 2.08 -17.44 0.18
N LYS A 165 3.26 -17.47 0.80
CA LYS A 165 3.76 -16.37 1.63
C LYS A 165 3.96 -15.10 0.79
N ALA A 166 3.55 -13.98 1.34
CA ALA A 166 3.76 -12.66 0.77
C ALA A 166 4.05 -11.63 1.86
N SER A 167 4.57 -10.48 1.45
CA SER A 167 4.69 -9.31 2.31
C SER A 167 3.94 -8.15 1.69
N THR A 168 3.20 -7.40 2.49
CA THR A 168 2.56 -6.15 2.08
C THR A 168 3.38 -4.99 2.63
N PHE A 169 3.98 -4.22 1.71
CA PHE A 169 4.56 -2.91 2.00
C PHE A 169 3.45 -1.94 2.33
N THR A 170 3.60 -1.26 3.44
CA THR A 170 2.47 -0.54 4.02
C THR A 170 2.97 0.65 4.81
N TRP A 171 2.18 1.72 4.83
CA TRP A 171 2.35 2.80 5.79
C TRP A 171 3.79 3.37 5.80
N SER A 172 4.26 3.81 4.63
CA SER A 172 5.60 4.38 4.45
C SER A 172 5.54 5.91 4.32
N TRP A 173 6.54 6.59 4.87
CA TRP A 173 6.70 8.04 4.80
C TRP A 173 8.18 8.42 4.76
N ILE A 174 8.51 9.41 3.95
CA ILE A 174 9.83 10.03 3.86
C ILE A 174 9.62 11.54 3.88
N ASP A 175 10.43 12.26 4.66
CA ASP A 175 10.32 13.70 4.82
C ASP A 175 10.60 14.42 3.49
N LYS A 176 9.58 15.09 2.94
CA LYS A 176 9.68 15.84 1.68
C LYS A 176 10.55 17.10 1.78
N ARG A 177 11.00 17.50 2.98
CA ARG A 177 11.92 18.63 3.20
C ARG A 177 13.40 18.26 2.98
N LEU A 178 13.70 16.97 2.81
CA LEU A 178 15.04 16.54 2.41
C LEU A 178 15.41 17.16 1.06
N SER A 179 16.71 17.41 0.85
CA SER A 179 17.19 17.75 -0.49
C SER A 179 16.88 16.61 -1.46
N ARG A 180 16.86 16.90 -2.77
CA ARG A 180 16.49 15.87 -3.76
C ARG A 180 17.37 14.63 -3.69
N ALA A 181 18.69 14.81 -3.56
CA ALA A 181 19.64 13.70 -3.43
C ALA A 181 19.39 12.87 -2.18
N GLU A 182 19.13 13.51 -1.05
CA GLU A 182 18.81 12.84 0.22
C GLU A 182 17.47 12.12 0.19
N TYR A 183 16.45 12.70 -0.45
CA TYR A 183 15.16 12.05 -0.64
C TYR A 183 15.29 10.79 -1.50
N ASP A 184 16.05 10.88 -2.60
CA ASP A 184 16.30 9.73 -3.49
C ASP A 184 17.12 8.64 -2.78
N ASP A 185 18.07 9.01 -1.90
CA ASP A 185 18.82 8.06 -1.08
C ASP A 185 17.96 7.43 0.04
N ALA A 186 17.11 8.20 0.70
CA ALA A 186 16.14 7.71 1.67
C ALA A 186 15.19 6.68 1.04
N MET A 187 14.67 6.98 -0.15
CA MET A 187 13.81 6.08 -0.91
C MET A 187 14.55 4.80 -1.29
N PHE A 188 15.81 4.94 -1.72
CA PHE A 188 16.64 3.79 -2.09
C PHE A 188 16.84 2.87 -0.90
N LYS A 189 17.20 3.41 0.27
CA LYS A 189 17.37 2.63 1.50
C LYS A 189 16.08 1.96 1.94
N ALA A 190 14.96 2.67 1.94
CA ALA A 190 13.66 2.10 2.32
C ALA A 190 13.25 0.94 1.40
N THR A 191 13.37 1.12 0.09
CA THR A 191 12.96 0.11 -0.90
C THR A 191 13.96 -1.05 -1.03
N LYS A 192 15.27 -0.81 -0.82
CA LYS A 192 16.30 -1.84 -0.69
C LYS A 192 16.04 -2.70 0.55
N TRP A 193 15.76 -2.09 1.70
CA TRP A 193 15.34 -2.81 2.90
C TRP A 193 14.09 -3.65 2.64
N ALA A 194 13.07 -3.05 2.00
CA ALA A 194 11.81 -3.74 1.75
C ALA A 194 12.00 -4.96 0.84
N LYS A 195 12.78 -4.81 -0.25
CA LYS A 195 13.15 -5.92 -1.13
C LYS A 195 13.89 -7.04 -0.38
N ASN A 196 14.86 -6.69 0.46
CA ASN A 196 15.68 -7.67 1.17
C ASN A 196 14.93 -8.39 2.30
N THR A 197 13.87 -7.78 2.84
CA THR A 197 13.12 -8.27 4.01
C THR A 197 11.80 -8.96 3.64
N ALA A 198 11.34 -8.77 2.40
CA ALA A 198 10.07 -9.31 1.94
C ALA A 198 10.13 -10.82 1.70
N GLN A 199 8.97 -11.46 1.87
CA GLN A 199 8.70 -12.83 1.42
C GLN A 199 8.84 -12.92 -0.12
N PRO A 200 8.79 -14.12 -0.74
CA PRO A 200 8.99 -14.28 -2.19
C PRO A 200 8.05 -13.46 -3.09
N PHE A 201 6.91 -13.02 -2.56
CA PHE A 201 6.02 -12.07 -3.20
C PHE A 201 5.86 -10.82 -2.34
N MET A 202 5.84 -9.67 -2.98
CA MET A 202 5.60 -8.39 -2.32
C MET A 202 4.39 -7.72 -2.95
N ALA A 203 3.60 -7.06 -2.12
CA ALA A 203 2.47 -6.25 -2.54
C ALA A 203 2.49 -4.87 -1.86
N SER A 204 1.73 -3.94 -2.41
CA SER A 204 1.47 -2.61 -1.86
C SER A 204 0.04 -2.22 -2.20
N ALA A 205 -0.65 -1.52 -1.30
CA ALA A 205 -2.03 -1.09 -1.52
C ALA A 205 -2.11 0.43 -1.43
N ASN A 206 -2.57 1.07 -2.50
CA ASN A 206 -2.64 2.52 -2.61
C ASN A 206 -4.02 3.00 -3.02
N PHE A 207 -4.48 4.10 -2.41
CA PHE A 207 -5.71 4.76 -2.81
C PHE A 207 -5.60 5.31 -4.23
N ASP A 208 -6.74 5.37 -4.92
CA ASP A 208 -6.81 5.92 -6.26
C ASP A 208 -6.26 7.34 -6.35
N TYR A 209 -6.56 8.19 -5.36
CA TYR A 209 -6.09 9.58 -5.34
C TYR A 209 -4.57 9.72 -5.09
N ASN A 210 -3.89 8.68 -4.59
CA ASN A 210 -2.45 8.77 -4.25
C ASN A 210 -1.56 8.39 -5.44
N LYS A 211 -1.59 9.22 -6.49
CA LYS A 211 -0.86 8.95 -7.74
C LYS A 211 0.65 8.92 -7.57
N GLU A 212 1.21 9.67 -6.61
CA GLU A 212 2.65 9.65 -6.31
C GLU A 212 3.10 8.28 -5.77
N ALA A 213 2.36 7.69 -4.83
CA ALA A 213 2.68 6.38 -4.28
C ALA A 213 2.53 5.27 -5.33
N GLN A 214 1.50 5.34 -6.18
CA GLN A 214 1.34 4.42 -7.31
C GLN A 214 2.53 4.47 -8.29
N LYS A 215 3.05 5.67 -8.56
CA LYS A 215 4.25 5.84 -9.39
C LYS A 215 5.50 5.24 -8.74
N ILE A 216 5.62 5.36 -7.42
CA ILE A 216 6.72 4.72 -6.66
C ILE A 216 6.61 3.20 -6.76
N ASP A 217 5.43 2.62 -6.52
CA ASP A 217 5.19 1.17 -6.65
C ASP A 217 5.55 0.67 -8.06
N SER A 218 5.13 1.41 -9.10
CA SER A 218 5.45 1.07 -10.49
C SER A 218 6.95 1.13 -10.77
N ARG A 219 7.65 2.17 -10.28
CA ARG A 219 9.12 2.29 -10.40
C ARG A 219 9.86 1.19 -9.64
N PHE A 220 9.28 0.71 -8.54
CA PHE A 220 9.83 -0.39 -7.75
C PHE A 220 9.68 -1.75 -8.45
N GLY A 221 8.81 -1.84 -9.46
CA GLY A 221 8.54 -3.02 -10.27
C GLY A 221 7.25 -3.75 -9.92
N LEU A 222 6.40 -3.16 -9.06
CA LEU A 222 5.09 -3.72 -8.75
C LEU A 222 4.08 -3.35 -9.84
N LYS A 223 3.15 -4.26 -10.13
CA LYS A 223 2.07 -4.06 -11.12
C LYS A 223 0.70 -4.16 -10.45
N PRO A 224 -0.27 -3.29 -10.79
CA PRO A 224 -1.64 -3.44 -10.32
C PRO A 224 -2.20 -4.79 -10.79
N TYR A 225 -2.83 -5.54 -9.89
CA TYR A 225 -3.46 -6.83 -10.19
C TYR A 225 -4.82 -6.99 -9.49
N ARG A 226 -5.22 -6.00 -8.69
CA ARG A 226 -6.48 -6.00 -7.95
C ARG A 226 -6.94 -4.59 -7.67
N ILE A 227 -8.25 -4.40 -7.66
CA ILE A 227 -8.93 -3.18 -7.23
C ILE A 227 -9.91 -3.52 -6.12
N PHE A 228 -9.96 -2.66 -5.11
CA PHE A 228 -10.88 -2.74 -3.99
C PHE A 228 -11.82 -1.54 -4.01
N PHE A 229 -13.08 -1.81 -3.68
CA PHE A 229 -14.13 -0.84 -3.47
C PHE A 229 -14.60 -0.95 -2.02
N ALA A 230 -14.71 0.17 -1.33
CA ALA A 230 -15.40 0.26 -0.05
C ALA A 230 -16.48 1.35 -0.13
N HIS A 231 -17.61 1.12 0.55
CA HIS A 231 -18.68 2.10 0.62
C HIS A 231 -18.19 3.41 1.26
N LYS A 232 -18.58 4.56 0.70
CA LYS A 232 -18.25 5.88 1.25
C LYS A 232 -18.99 6.23 2.54
N GLY A 233 -20.06 5.49 2.88
CA GLY A 233 -20.76 5.63 4.16
C GLY A 233 -21.80 4.54 4.38
N LYS A 234 -21.53 3.66 5.36
CA LYS A 234 -22.23 3.57 6.64
C LYS A 234 -21.18 3.28 7.71
#